data_AF-A0A1M7H407-F1
#
_entry.id   AF-A0A1M7H407-F1
#
_cell.length_a   1.000
_cell.length_b   1.000
_cell.length_c   1.000
_cell.angle_alpha   90.00
_cell.angle_beta   90.00
_cell.angle_gamma   90.00
#
_symmetry.space_group_name_H-M   'P 1'
#
loop_
_entity.id
_entity.type
_entity.pdbx_description
1 polymer ?
#
loop_
_entity_poly.entity_id
_entity_poly.type
_entity_poly.pdbx_seq_one_letter_code
_entity_poly.pdbx_strand_id
1 'polypeptide(L)'
;MKIREIILDFTSLLDVTMIILFFFVLYSSIDVENASEKAKAAEASYTELQEENEREQQEWREKASQEWERILTADSNAAANQEALSAYNEGSGLAFNLHEVERGDVWSLSVLSGKKKLDEISSDDQYKLKERLKECVQKAGYESDDVLIATFTYDGSSYGTAKAVPIIENAVINLQREYKGLYFTSINISK
;
A
#
# COMPACT_ATOMS: atom_id res chain seq x y z
N MET A 1 -43.36 49.80 69.07
CA MET A 1 -42.37 48.96 68.36
C MET A 1 -42.26 49.53 66.94
N LYS A 2 -41.11 50.10 66.55
CA LYS A 2 -40.97 50.75 65.23
C LYS A 2 -40.95 49.67 64.15
N ILE A 3 -41.93 49.67 63.26
CA ILE A 3 -41.94 48.80 62.07
C ILE A 3 -40.92 49.40 61.10
N ARG A 4 -39.83 48.69 60.83
CA ARG A 4 -38.89 49.05 59.77
C ARG A 4 -39.50 48.59 58.45
N GLU A 5 -39.80 49.52 57.56
CA GLU A 5 -40.14 49.20 56.18
C GLU A 5 -38.89 48.65 55.49
N ILE A 6 -38.92 47.37 55.13
CA ILE A 6 -37.89 46.75 54.30
C ILE A 6 -38.31 47.05 52.85
N ILE A 7 -37.69 48.06 52.25
CA ILE A 7 -37.85 48.34 50.83
C ILE A 7 -36.96 47.34 50.08
N LEU A 8 -37.61 46.40 49.38
CA LEU A 8 -36.94 45.44 48.51
C LEU A 8 -36.50 46.14 47.23
N ASP A 9 -35.18 46.19 47.01
CA ASP A 9 -34.58 46.84 45.84
C ASP A 9 -34.47 45.84 44.68
N PHE A 10 -35.46 45.87 43.78
CA PHE A 10 -35.57 44.93 42.66
C PHE A 10 -34.50 45.14 41.58
N THR A 11 -33.86 46.30 41.55
CA THR A 11 -32.81 46.66 40.58
C THR A 11 -31.59 45.76 40.73
N SER A 12 -31.13 45.56 41.97
CA SER A 12 -29.98 44.70 42.29
C SER A 12 -30.27 43.22 42.02
N LEU A 13 -31.51 42.78 42.20
CA LEU A 13 -31.92 41.41 41.88
C LEU A 13 -31.99 41.19 40.37
N LEU A 14 -32.52 42.16 39.63
CA LEU A 14 -32.59 42.11 38.17
C LEU A 14 -31.19 42.06 37.53
N ASP A 15 -30.24 42.84 38.05
CA ASP A 15 -28.86 42.85 37.57
C ASP A 15 -28.15 41.49 37.76
N VAL A 16 -28.33 40.87 38.93
CA VAL A 16 -27.81 39.51 39.19
C VAL A 16 -28.44 38.47 38.24
N THR A 17 -29.76 38.56 37.97
CA THR A 17 -30.40 37.65 37.01
C THR A 17 -29.93 37.88 35.57
N MET A 18 -29.64 39.13 35.18
CA MET A 18 -29.10 39.47 33.87
C MET A 18 -27.69 38.92 33.67
N ILE A 19 -26.83 39.02 34.69
CA ILE A 19 -25.48 38.45 34.65
C ILE A 19 -25.53 36.91 34.49
N ILE A 20 -26.42 36.23 35.21
CA ILE A 20 -26.58 34.77 35.09
C ILE A 20 -27.04 34.36 33.69
N LEU A 21 -28.01 35.08 33.11
CA LEU A 21 -28.48 34.83 31.74
C LEU A 21 -27.40 35.09 30.70
N PHE A 22 -26.58 36.13 30.89
CA PHE A 22 -25.46 36.44 30.01
C PHE A 22 -24.42 35.31 29.97
N PHE A 23 -24.04 34.77 31.14
CA PHE A 23 -23.15 33.61 31.19
C PHE A 23 -23.79 32.37 30.58
N PHE A 24 -25.09 32.13 30.79
CA PHE A 24 -25.79 30.99 30.21
C PHE A 24 -25.79 31.03 28.68
N VAL A 25 -26.02 32.21 28.09
CA VAL A 25 -25.94 32.41 26.64
C VAL A 25 -24.51 32.19 26.14
N LEU A 26 -23.50 32.76 26.79
CA LEU A 26 -22.10 32.60 26.40
C LEU A 26 -21.63 31.14 26.44
N TYR A 27 -21.91 30.42 27.53
CA TYR A 27 -21.50 29.01 27.66
C TYR A 27 -22.27 28.10 26.70
N SER A 28 -23.56 28.37 26.44
CA SER A 28 -24.34 27.60 25.47
C SER A 28 -23.80 27.75 24.04
N SER A 29 -23.28 28.91 23.65
CA SER A 29 -22.67 29.10 22.33
C SER A 29 -21.34 28.37 22.17
N ILE A 30 -20.50 28.35 23.21
CA ILE A 30 -19.18 27.70 23.19
C ILE A 30 -19.30 26.18 23.09
N ASP A 31 -20.27 25.57 23.78
CA ASP A 31 -20.51 24.13 23.70
C ASP A 31 -21.00 23.70 22.31
N VAL A 32 -21.82 24.51 21.65
CA VAL A 32 -22.33 24.24 20.30
C VAL A 32 -21.22 24.35 19.25
N GLU A 33 -20.34 25.34 19.38
CA GLU A 33 -19.21 25.54 18.46
C GLU A 33 -18.19 24.39 18.57
N ASN A 34 -17.83 23.99 19.79
CA ASN A 34 -16.96 22.84 20.04
C ASN A 34 -17.56 21.50 19.56
N ALA A 35 -18.88 21.31 19.70
CA ALA A 35 -19.56 20.13 19.20
C ALA A 35 -19.57 20.08 17.67
N SER A 36 -19.77 21.24 17.02
CA SER A 36 -19.74 21.40 15.56
C SER A 36 -18.35 21.12 14.97
N GLU A 37 -17.28 21.62 15.58
CA GLU A 37 -15.91 21.34 15.15
C GLU A 37 -15.54 19.86 15.28
N LYS A 38 -15.92 19.21 16.38
CA LYS A 38 -15.70 17.77 16.56
C LYS A 38 -16.47 16.92 15.55
N ALA A 39 -17.69 17.33 15.20
CA ALA A 39 -18.48 16.65 14.16
C ALA A 39 -17.81 16.77 12.78
N LYS A 40 -17.35 17.97 12.40
CA LYS A 40 -16.65 18.18 11.13
C LYS A 40 -15.33 17.44 11.05
N ALA A 41 -14.55 17.39 12.14
CA ALA A 41 -13.29 16.65 12.17
C ALA A 41 -13.53 15.13 12.05
N ALA A 42 -14.58 14.62 12.68
CA ALA A 42 -14.98 13.22 12.54
C ALA A 42 -15.42 12.92 11.10
N GLU A 43 -16.29 13.74 10.51
CA GLU A 43 -16.74 13.57 9.11
C GLU A 43 -15.58 13.58 8.11
N ALA A 44 -14.62 14.50 8.27
CA ALA A 44 -13.41 14.53 7.45
C ALA A 44 -12.60 13.22 7.58
N SER A 45 -12.38 12.75 8.82
CA SER A 45 -11.66 11.49 9.04
C SER A 45 -12.40 10.26 8.49
N TYR A 46 -13.73 10.23 8.56
CA TYR A 46 -14.54 9.15 8.00
C TYR A 46 -14.49 9.15 6.47
N THR A 47 -14.50 10.34 5.86
CA THR A 47 -14.42 10.49 4.40
C THR A 47 -13.05 10.04 3.87
N GLU A 48 -11.95 10.44 4.51
CA GLU A 48 -10.61 9.99 4.15
C GLU A 48 -10.44 8.46 4.28
N LEU A 49 -10.92 7.88 5.39
CA LEU A 49 -10.92 6.43 5.60
C LEU A 49 -11.75 5.70 4.54
N GLN A 50 -12.87 6.28 4.11
CA GLN A 50 -13.73 5.69 3.11
C GLN A 50 -13.08 5.75 1.71
N GLU A 51 -12.45 6.87 1.35
CA GLU A 51 -11.69 6.99 0.11
C GLU A 51 -10.48 6.03 0.05
N GLU A 52 -9.75 5.87 1.16
CA GLU A 52 -8.62 4.94 1.26
C GLU A 52 -9.09 3.49 1.09
N ASN A 53 -10.16 3.11 1.78
CA ASN A 53 -10.73 1.76 1.69
C ASN A 53 -11.32 1.49 0.30
N GLU A 54 -11.94 2.48 -0.34
CA GLU A 54 -12.41 2.36 -1.73
C GLU A 54 -11.25 2.17 -2.72
N ARG A 55 -10.13 2.90 -2.55
CA ARG A 55 -8.91 2.70 -3.36
C ARG A 55 -8.32 1.32 -3.16
N GLU A 56 -8.14 0.88 -1.92
CA GLU A 56 -7.65 -0.47 -1.64
C GLU A 56 -8.57 -1.52 -2.28
N GLN A 57 -9.89 -1.39 -2.13
CA GLN A 57 -10.83 -2.31 -2.78
C GLN A 57 -10.77 -2.28 -4.31
N GLN A 58 -10.51 -1.12 -4.93
CA GLN A 58 -10.29 -1.05 -6.37
C GLN A 58 -9.02 -1.79 -6.78
N GLU A 59 -7.90 -1.60 -6.07
CA GLU A 59 -6.66 -2.33 -6.32
C GLU A 59 -6.84 -3.85 -6.14
N TRP A 60 -7.55 -4.28 -5.10
CA TRP A 60 -7.87 -5.68 -4.87
C TRP A 60 -8.76 -6.26 -5.98
N ARG A 61 -9.74 -5.50 -6.47
CA ARG A 61 -10.60 -5.92 -7.60
C ARG A 61 -9.80 -6.03 -8.89
N GLU A 62 -8.90 -5.08 -9.17
CA GLU A 62 -8.04 -5.13 -10.34
C GLU A 62 -7.09 -6.33 -10.29
N LYS A 63 -6.43 -6.57 -9.15
CA LYS A 63 -5.58 -7.75 -8.94
C LYS A 63 -6.38 -9.04 -9.13
N ALA A 64 -7.57 -9.14 -8.53
CA ALA A 64 -8.44 -10.31 -8.68
C ALA A 64 -8.89 -10.53 -10.13
N SER A 65 -9.22 -9.46 -10.87
CA SER A 65 -9.60 -9.56 -12.27
C SER A 65 -8.44 -10.02 -13.16
N GLN A 66 -7.23 -9.53 -12.90
CA GLN A 66 -6.02 -9.95 -13.61
C GLN A 66 -5.72 -11.43 -13.36
N GLU A 67 -5.80 -11.90 -12.11
CA GLU A 67 -5.63 -13.32 -11.80
C GLU A 67 -6.74 -14.18 -12.41
N TRP A 68 -7.98 -13.70 -12.46
CA TRP A 68 -9.08 -14.39 -13.11
C TRP A 68 -8.86 -14.57 -14.62
N GLU A 69 -8.39 -13.52 -15.31
CA GLU A 69 -8.06 -13.59 -16.73
C GLU A 69 -6.88 -14.55 -17.01
N ARG A 70 -5.91 -14.64 -16.08
CA ARG A 70 -4.85 -15.66 -16.15
C ARG A 70 -5.37 -17.08 -16.01
N ILE A 71 -6.30 -17.33 -15.09
CA ILE A 71 -6.90 -18.67 -14.93
C ILE A 71 -7.63 -19.08 -16.22
N LEU A 72 -8.36 -18.15 -16.85
CA LEU A 72 -9.05 -18.41 -18.12
C LEU A 72 -8.10 -18.74 -19.27
N THR A 73 -6.92 -18.10 -19.31
CA THR A 73 -5.89 -18.33 -20.34
C THR A 73 -4.96 -19.51 -20.03
N ALA A 74 -4.98 -20.03 -18.81
CA ALA A 74 -4.18 -21.19 -18.42
C ALA A 74 -4.57 -22.48 -19.18
N ASP A 75 -5.85 -22.63 -19.55
CA ASP A 75 -6.34 -23.78 -20.32
C ASP A 75 -5.96 -23.68 -21.80
N SER A 76 -5.99 -22.47 -22.39
CA SER A 76 -5.55 -22.26 -23.78
C SER A 76 -4.04 -22.44 -23.96
N ASN A 77 -3.25 -22.17 -22.91
CA ASN A 77 -1.79 -22.24 -22.93
C ASN A 77 -1.21 -23.48 -22.25
N ALA A 78 -2.00 -24.55 -22.05
CA ALA A 78 -1.59 -25.73 -21.29
C ALA A 78 -0.23 -26.32 -21.74
N ALA A 79 0.01 -26.39 -23.05
CA ALA A 79 1.29 -26.88 -23.60
C ALA A 79 2.47 -25.96 -23.26
N ALA A 80 2.32 -24.65 -23.45
CA ALA A 80 3.33 -23.64 -23.13
C ALA A 80 3.58 -23.55 -21.62
N ASN A 81 2.54 -23.71 -20.80
CA ASN A 81 2.64 -23.79 -19.34
C ASN A 81 3.44 -25.02 -18.89
N GLN A 82 3.22 -26.17 -19.53
CA GLN A 82 3.98 -27.39 -19.24
C GLN A 82 5.44 -27.29 -19.68
N GLU A 83 5.71 -26.63 -20.80
CA GLU A 83 7.07 -26.32 -21.26
C GLU A 83 7.79 -25.38 -20.29
N ALA A 84 7.14 -24.29 -19.88
CA ALA A 84 7.69 -23.33 -18.91
C ALA A 84 7.97 -23.99 -17.54
N LEU A 85 7.08 -24.86 -17.06
CA LEU A 85 7.29 -25.65 -15.85
C LEU A 85 8.49 -26.60 -15.97
N SER A 86 8.64 -27.25 -17.13
CA SER A 86 9.77 -28.15 -17.39
C SER A 86 11.08 -27.36 -17.44
N ALA A 87 11.12 -26.24 -18.16
CA ALA A 87 12.25 -25.34 -18.24
C ALA A 87 12.63 -24.77 -16.86
N TYR A 88 11.64 -24.42 -16.02
CA TYR A 88 11.88 -23.98 -14.65
C TYR A 88 12.49 -25.07 -13.78
N ASN A 89 11.97 -26.31 -13.85
CA ASN A 89 12.52 -27.46 -13.12
C ASN A 89 13.94 -27.81 -13.56
N GLU A 90 14.28 -27.57 -14.82
CA GLU A 90 15.64 -27.70 -15.36
C GLU A 90 16.55 -26.52 -14.97
N GLY A 91 16.00 -25.52 -14.28
CA GLY A 91 16.72 -24.35 -13.79
C GLY A 91 16.94 -23.28 -14.86
N SER A 92 16.11 -23.19 -15.90
CA SER A 92 16.19 -22.17 -16.97
C SER A 92 15.23 -20.98 -16.77
N GLY A 93 14.50 -20.96 -15.65
CA GLY A 93 13.64 -19.84 -15.25
C GLY A 93 14.42 -18.58 -14.86
N LEU A 94 13.67 -17.50 -14.61
CA LEU A 94 14.23 -16.27 -14.05
C LEU A 94 14.26 -16.35 -12.52
N ALA A 95 15.38 -15.95 -11.93
CA ALA A 95 15.53 -15.81 -10.49
C ALA A 95 15.91 -14.37 -10.15
N PHE A 96 15.11 -13.74 -9.30
CA PHE A 96 15.37 -12.42 -8.72
C PHE A 96 15.76 -12.65 -7.26
N ASN A 97 17.02 -12.45 -6.90
CA ASN A 97 17.46 -12.64 -5.51
C ASN A 97 17.77 -11.29 -4.88
N LEU A 98 17.07 -10.98 -3.79
CA LEU A 98 17.34 -9.82 -2.97
C LEU A 98 18.49 -10.14 -2.02
N HIS A 99 19.55 -9.35 -2.07
CA HIS A 99 20.70 -9.44 -1.19
C HIS A 99 20.69 -8.36 -0.10
N GLU A 100 21.44 -8.64 0.97
CA GLU A 100 21.42 -7.92 2.25
C GLU A 100 21.42 -6.40 2.14
N VAL A 101 20.68 -5.81 3.06
CA VAL A 101 20.62 -4.38 3.32
C VAL A 101 21.59 -4.06 4.47
N GLU A 102 22.85 -3.78 4.13
CA GLU A 102 23.92 -3.65 5.14
C GLU A 102 23.69 -2.48 6.13
N ARG A 103 22.97 -1.41 5.73
CA ARG A 103 22.47 -0.31 6.58
C ARG A 103 21.53 0.62 5.78
N GLY A 104 20.33 0.90 6.29
CA GLY A 104 19.40 1.87 5.68
C GLY A 104 18.41 1.24 4.69
N ASP A 105 18.09 1.96 3.60
CA ASP A 105 17.21 1.51 2.51
C ASP A 105 18.03 0.98 1.30
N VAL A 106 19.29 0.59 1.53
CA VAL A 106 20.22 0.13 0.47
C VAL A 106 20.03 -1.36 0.24
N TRP A 107 19.66 -1.76 -0.97
CA TRP A 107 19.46 -3.17 -1.34
C TRP A 107 20.07 -3.44 -2.71
N SER A 108 20.34 -4.70 -3.01
CA SER A 108 20.70 -5.14 -4.36
C SER A 108 19.88 -6.34 -4.79
N LEU A 109 19.39 -6.30 -6.03
CA LEU A 109 18.60 -7.33 -6.67
C LEU A 109 19.44 -7.95 -7.78
N SER A 110 19.84 -9.20 -7.62
CA SER A 110 20.49 -9.95 -8.68
C SER A 110 19.43 -10.66 -9.53
N VAL A 111 19.56 -10.54 -10.85
CA VAL A 111 18.67 -11.19 -11.80
C VAL A 111 19.45 -12.24 -12.55
N LEU A 112 18.97 -13.48 -12.51
CA LEU A 112 19.61 -14.63 -13.16
C LEU A 112 18.63 -15.32 -14.09
N SER A 113 19.16 -15.87 -15.18
CA SER A 113 18.49 -16.92 -15.98
C SER A 113 19.32 -18.18 -15.81
N GLY A 114 18.77 -19.13 -15.05
CA GLY A 114 19.50 -20.28 -14.53
C GLY A 114 20.80 -19.94 -13.82
N LYS A 115 21.94 -20.38 -14.37
CA LYS A 115 23.27 -20.13 -13.78
C LYS A 115 23.90 -18.80 -14.23
N LYS A 116 23.30 -18.11 -15.20
CA LYS A 116 23.85 -16.88 -15.78
C LYS A 116 23.25 -15.67 -15.08
N LYS A 117 24.09 -14.87 -14.44
CA LYS A 117 23.73 -13.53 -13.96
C LYS A 117 23.49 -12.61 -15.16
N LEU A 118 22.29 -12.06 -15.27
CA LEU A 118 21.88 -11.15 -16.33
C LEU A 118 22.12 -9.70 -15.93
N ASP A 119 21.81 -9.36 -14.68
CA ASP A 119 22.00 -8.01 -14.17
C ASP A 119 22.08 -7.96 -12.63
N GLU A 120 22.49 -6.81 -12.10
CA GLU A 120 22.46 -6.46 -10.68
C GLU A 120 21.97 -5.02 -10.52
N ILE A 121 20.83 -4.88 -9.86
CA ILE A 121 20.13 -3.61 -9.70
C ILE A 121 20.26 -3.17 -8.25
N SER A 122 20.84 -2.00 -8.00
CA SER A 122 20.92 -1.43 -6.66
C SER A 122 19.70 -0.56 -6.34
N SER A 123 19.49 -0.28 -5.05
CA SER A 123 18.49 0.67 -4.55
C SER A 123 18.56 2.05 -5.21
N ASP A 124 19.75 2.51 -5.58
CA ASP A 124 19.94 3.81 -6.22
C ASP A 124 19.27 3.88 -7.60
N ASP A 125 19.14 2.74 -8.28
CA ASP A 125 18.50 2.61 -9.58
C ASP A 125 17.02 2.18 -9.49
N GLN A 126 16.39 2.31 -8.32
CA GLN A 126 14.99 1.92 -8.11
C GLN A 126 14.03 2.53 -9.15
N TYR A 127 14.27 3.78 -9.56
CA TYR A 127 13.44 4.46 -10.55
C TYR A 127 13.53 3.84 -11.97
N LYS A 128 14.61 3.10 -12.27
CA LYS A 128 14.81 2.34 -13.51
C LYS A 128 14.51 0.84 -13.36
N LEU A 129 14.08 0.39 -12.17
CA LEU A 129 13.89 -1.03 -11.87
C LEU A 129 13.02 -1.73 -12.91
N LYS A 130 11.91 -1.09 -13.32
CA LYS A 130 11.02 -1.64 -14.35
C LYS A 130 11.73 -1.87 -15.69
N GLU A 131 12.45 -0.85 -16.17
CA GLU A 131 13.16 -0.91 -17.46
C GLU A 131 14.28 -1.96 -17.42
N ARG A 132 15.05 -2.01 -16.34
CA ARG A 132 16.11 -3.00 -16.16
C ARG A 132 15.59 -4.42 -16.05
N LEU A 133 14.48 -4.65 -15.35
CA LEU A 133 13.83 -5.96 -15.31
C LEU A 133 13.35 -6.39 -16.70
N LYS A 134 12.76 -5.46 -17.47
CA LYS A 134 12.36 -5.72 -18.86
C LYS A 134 13.56 -6.10 -19.74
N GLU A 135 14.68 -5.39 -19.63
CA GLU A 135 15.91 -5.75 -20.33
C GLU A 135 16.42 -7.13 -19.92
N CYS A 136 16.27 -7.53 -18.65
CA CYS A 136 16.66 -8.86 -18.19
C CYS A 136 15.81 -9.96 -18.85
N VAL A 137 14.49 -9.76 -18.96
CA VAL A 137 13.60 -10.71 -19.65
C VAL A 137 14.02 -10.87 -21.12
N GLN A 138 14.31 -9.77 -21.81
CA GLN A 138 14.79 -9.79 -23.19
C GLN A 138 16.17 -10.43 -23.34
N LYS A 139 17.11 -10.14 -22.42
CA LYS A 139 18.45 -10.76 -22.38
C LYS A 139 18.40 -12.26 -22.11
N ALA A 140 17.36 -12.74 -21.44
CA ALA A 140 17.09 -14.15 -21.23
C ALA A 140 16.47 -14.82 -22.48
N GLY A 141 16.07 -14.04 -23.49
CA GLY A 141 15.54 -14.54 -24.75
C GLY A 141 14.03 -14.75 -24.77
N TYR A 142 13.30 -14.17 -23.81
CA TYR A 142 11.84 -14.25 -23.77
C TYR A 142 11.18 -13.03 -24.43
N GLU A 143 10.14 -13.29 -25.22
CA GLU A 143 9.26 -12.31 -25.83
C GLU A 143 8.01 -12.04 -24.96
N SER A 144 7.22 -11.02 -25.31
CA SER A 144 6.04 -10.61 -24.51
C SER A 144 4.94 -11.67 -24.40
N ASP A 145 4.86 -12.54 -25.40
CA ASP A 145 3.83 -13.57 -25.53
C ASP A 145 4.28 -14.93 -24.96
N ASP A 146 5.56 -15.04 -24.58
CA ASP A 146 6.11 -16.28 -24.02
C ASP A 146 5.59 -16.52 -22.61
N VAL A 147 5.47 -17.82 -22.28
CA VAL A 147 5.19 -18.25 -20.92
C VAL A 147 6.51 -18.50 -20.21
N LEU A 148 6.72 -17.81 -19.08
CA LEU A 148 7.91 -18.01 -18.26
C LEU A 148 7.59 -17.94 -16.77
N ILE A 149 8.45 -18.58 -15.98
CA ILE A 149 8.36 -18.60 -14.52
C ILE A 149 9.54 -17.80 -13.95
N ALA A 150 9.20 -16.83 -13.11
CA ALA A 150 10.14 -16.04 -12.34
C ALA A 150 9.94 -16.28 -10.84
N THR A 151 11.04 -16.41 -10.11
CA THR A 151 11.05 -16.57 -8.66
C THR A 151 11.78 -15.41 -8.02
N PHE A 152 11.13 -14.75 -7.06
CA PHE A 152 11.77 -13.75 -6.22
C PHE A 152 12.11 -14.33 -4.86
N THR A 153 13.40 -14.36 -4.53
CA THR A 153 13.91 -14.91 -3.28
C THR A 153 14.42 -13.78 -2.40
N TYR A 154 14.01 -13.75 -1.14
CA TYR A 154 14.50 -12.76 -0.17
C TYR A 154 14.56 -13.34 1.24
N ASP A 155 15.42 -12.77 2.08
CA ASP A 155 15.46 -13.06 3.52
C ASP A 155 14.62 -12.02 4.28
N GLY A 156 13.44 -12.44 4.75
CA GLY A 156 12.51 -11.58 5.49
C GLY A 156 12.97 -11.22 6.90
N SER A 157 14.03 -11.85 7.41
CA SER A 157 14.66 -11.52 8.69
C SER A 157 15.76 -10.48 8.56
N SER A 158 16.26 -10.21 7.34
CA SER A 158 17.22 -9.14 7.10
C SER A 158 16.58 -7.75 7.29
N TYR A 159 17.39 -6.82 7.79
CA TYR A 159 17.00 -5.41 7.93
C TYR A 159 16.61 -4.83 6.56
N GLY A 160 15.69 -3.85 6.48
CA GLY A 160 15.32 -3.20 5.22
C GLY A 160 14.52 -4.01 4.19
N THR A 161 14.49 -5.34 4.28
CA THR A 161 13.74 -6.22 3.37
C THR A 161 12.25 -5.87 3.32
N ALA A 162 11.64 -5.54 4.46
CA ALA A 162 10.22 -5.17 4.54
C ALA A 162 9.85 -3.95 3.67
N LYS A 163 10.80 -3.05 3.39
CA LYS A 163 10.60 -1.91 2.49
C LYS A 163 10.96 -2.24 1.04
N ALA A 164 12.01 -3.03 0.82
CA ALA A 164 12.48 -3.39 -0.52
C ALA A 164 11.53 -4.35 -1.26
N VAL A 165 10.93 -5.31 -0.55
CA VAL A 165 10.02 -6.31 -1.13
C VAL A 165 8.84 -5.66 -1.87
N PRO A 166 8.04 -4.76 -1.25
CA PRO A 166 6.94 -4.10 -1.95
C PRO A 166 7.37 -3.33 -3.20
N ILE A 167 8.56 -2.72 -3.18
CA ILE A 167 9.09 -1.97 -4.34
C ILE A 167 9.33 -2.92 -5.52
N ILE A 168 9.97 -4.05 -5.25
CA ILE A 168 10.31 -5.04 -6.28
C ILE A 168 9.05 -5.76 -6.78
N GLU A 169 8.16 -6.17 -5.87
CA GLU A 169 6.90 -6.80 -6.25
C GLU A 169 6.03 -5.88 -7.12
N ASN A 170 5.93 -4.59 -6.77
CA ASN A 170 5.23 -3.62 -7.60
C ASN A 170 5.87 -3.46 -9.00
N ALA A 171 7.20 -3.49 -9.09
CA ALA A 171 7.88 -3.45 -10.39
C ALA A 171 7.58 -4.70 -11.22
N VAL A 172 7.53 -5.88 -10.61
CA VAL A 172 7.19 -7.14 -11.30
C VAL A 172 5.72 -7.19 -11.70
N ILE A 173 4.79 -6.75 -10.85
CA ILE A 173 3.36 -6.64 -11.22
C ILE A 173 3.18 -5.75 -12.45
N ASN A 174 3.92 -4.63 -12.52
CA ASN A 174 3.91 -3.78 -13.71
C ASN A 174 4.51 -4.47 -14.93
N LEU A 175 5.54 -5.30 -14.76
CA LEU A 175 6.11 -6.11 -15.84
C LEU A 175 5.12 -7.17 -16.34
N GLN A 176 4.35 -7.80 -15.44
CA GLN A 176 3.33 -8.77 -15.80
C GLN A 176 2.17 -8.20 -16.62
N ARG A 177 1.94 -6.87 -16.59
CA ARG A 177 0.98 -6.21 -17.48
C ARG A 177 1.44 -6.24 -18.94
N GLU A 178 2.75 -6.23 -19.17
CA GLU A 178 3.36 -6.29 -20.51
C GLU A 178 3.63 -7.75 -20.93
N TYR A 179 4.03 -8.62 -19.99
CA TYR A 179 4.29 -10.04 -20.21
C TYR A 179 3.18 -10.87 -19.56
N LYS A 180 2.09 -11.10 -20.29
CA LYS A 180 0.90 -11.79 -19.73
C LYS A 180 1.20 -13.24 -19.31
N GLY A 181 2.17 -13.89 -19.96
CA GLY A 181 2.65 -15.23 -19.63
C GLY A 181 3.69 -15.31 -18.51
N LEU A 182 4.03 -14.19 -17.85
CA LEU A 182 4.97 -14.16 -16.73
C LEU A 182 4.30 -14.61 -15.43
N TYR A 183 4.58 -15.85 -15.03
CA TYR A 183 4.25 -16.37 -13.70
C TYR A 183 5.31 -15.96 -12.69
N PHE A 184 4.88 -15.38 -11.57
CA PHE A 184 5.77 -14.84 -10.55
C PHE A 184 5.43 -15.41 -9.17
N THR A 185 6.45 -15.82 -8.42
CA THR A 185 6.28 -16.26 -7.03
C THR A 185 7.35 -15.66 -6.13
N SER A 186 6.95 -15.27 -4.93
CA SER A 186 7.84 -14.75 -3.88
C SER A 186 8.16 -15.87 -2.87
N ILE A 187 9.44 -16.05 -2.55
CA ILE A 187 9.96 -17.04 -1.60
C ILE A 187 10.73 -16.30 -0.51
N ASN A 188 10.22 -16.37 0.72
CA ASN A 188 10.95 -15.91 1.89
C ASN A 188 11.76 -17.07 2.47
N ILE A 189 13.09 -16.96 2.47
CA ILE A 189 13.98 -18.01 2.99
C ILE A 189 14.10 -18.03 4.52
N SER A 190 13.53 -17.05 5.23
CA SER A 190 13.54 -17.00 6.68
C SER A 190 12.35 -17.70 7.36
N LYS A 191 11.43 -18.26 6.57
CA LYS A 191 10.27 -19.04 7.03
C LYS A 191 10.32 -20.45 6.48
#